data_AF-A0ABD3F124-F1
#
_entry.id   AF-A0ABD3F124-F1
#
_cell.length_a   1.000
_cell.length_b   1.000
_cell.length_c   1.000
_cell.angle_alpha   90.00
_cell.angle_beta   90.00
_cell.angle_gamma   90.00
#
_symmetry.space_group_name_H-M   'P 1'
#
loop_
_entity.id
_entity.type
_entity.pdbx_description
1 polymer ?
#
loop_
_entity_poly.entity_id
_entity_poly.type
_entity_poly.pdbx_seq_one_letter_code
_entity_poly.pdbx_strand_id
1 'polypeptide(L)'
;MRKVPPTRTCTLHCLWWLCAIYTSLMMFVDACMLDGADTGECTEPTDFDLVLPFCKAVVPYRACLPRYQSLWYNHSALSKDRFVQQMFTKLVTQRKIYETNTTMSDDDTDEWGGSRAITPRVTDNPDCENAFRNYFCWLNFPRCDSEGRSLLLCRSVCENFMTACQYSSDLWRCGDPKYVNARSAEISTTWVDQKLVYYRAPYPGSPFKDNAVDPDTDKPLVVCTPSLENASEGLHVHSSQLVMALFAAVVWCI
;
A
#
# COMPACT_ATOMS: atom_id res chain seq x y z
N MET A 1 -52.95 56.21 -24.57
CA MET A 1 -52.76 55.24 -23.47
C MET A 1 -51.97 54.04 -24.00
N ARG A 2 -50.65 53.96 -23.74
CA ARG A 2 -49.81 52.81 -24.11
C ARG A 2 -49.70 51.86 -22.91
N LYS A 3 -50.13 50.60 -23.08
CA LYS A 3 -49.95 49.53 -22.11
C LYS A 3 -48.51 48.99 -22.20
N VAL A 4 -47.80 49.01 -21.09
CA VAL A 4 -46.48 48.37 -20.91
C VAL A 4 -46.71 46.90 -20.54
N PRO A 5 -46.01 45.92 -21.16
CA PRO A 5 -46.14 44.51 -20.79
C PRO A 5 -45.31 44.17 -19.55
N PRO A 6 -45.73 43.16 -18.75
CA PRO A 6 -45.04 42.79 -17.52
C PRO A 6 -43.72 42.07 -17.81
N THR A 7 -42.75 42.42 -16.99
CA THR A 7 -41.36 41.95 -16.95
C THR A 7 -41.24 40.45 -16.68
N ARG A 8 -40.54 39.75 -17.57
CA ARG A 8 -40.04 38.37 -17.38
C ARG A 8 -38.82 38.37 -16.46
N THR A 9 -39.00 38.34 -15.15
CA THR A 9 -37.87 38.22 -14.19
C THR A 9 -37.90 36.95 -13.34
N CYS A 10 -38.97 36.15 -13.37
CA CYS A 10 -39.10 34.97 -12.50
C CYS A 10 -38.33 33.71 -12.96
N THR A 11 -37.89 33.61 -14.22
CA THR A 11 -37.28 32.36 -14.73
C THR A 11 -35.79 32.22 -14.40
N LEU A 12 -35.07 33.32 -14.15
CA LEU A 12 -33.62 33.28 -13.95
C LEU A 12 -33.22 32.84 -12.53
N HIS A 13 -33.98 33.24 -11.51
CA HIS A 13 -33.70 32.84 -10.13
C HIS A 13 -33.99 31.36 -9.87
N CYS A 14 -35.00 30.78 -10.53
CA CYS A 14 -35.34 29.37 -10.33
C CYS A 14 -34.24 28.43 -10.87
N LEU A 15 -33.59 28.78 -12.00
CA LEU A 15 -32.44 28.02 -12.52
C LEU A 15 -31.22 28.08 -11.59
N TRP A 16 -30.98 29.23 -10.94
CA TRP A 16 -29.84 29.41 -10.05
C TRP A 16 -29.95 28.56 -8.78
N TRP A 17 -31.16 28.48 -8.20
CA TRP A 17 -31.43 27.62 -7.05
C TRP A 17 -31.34 26.12 -7.40
N LEU A 18 -31.80 25.72 -8.59
CA LEU A 18 -31.67 24.33 -9.05
C LEU A 18 -30.19 23.94 -9.32
N CYS A 19 -29.37 24.84 -9.87
CA CYS A 19 -27.93 24.62 -10.01
C CYS A 19 -27.21 24.51 -8.66
N ALA A 20 -27.53 25.37 -7.69
CA ALA A 20 -26.93 25.33 -6.36
C ALA A 20 -27.25 24.02 -5.61
N ILE A 21 -28.49 23.53 -5.71
CA ILE A 21 -28.92 22.24 -5.14
C ILE A 21 -28.19 21.08 -5.83
N TYR A 22 -28.03 21.13 -7.16
CA TYR A 22 -27.30 20.10 -7.91
C TYR A 22 -25.80 20.06 -7.57
N THR A 23 -25.15 21.21 -7.37
CA THR A 23 -23.75 21.28 -6.93
C THR A 23 -23.56 20.83 -5.48
N SER A 24 -24.55 21.02 -4.59
CA SER A 24 -24.50 20.50 -3.22
C SER A 24 -24.77 19.00 -3.11
N LEU A 25 -25.40 18.39 -4.12
CA LEU A 25 -25.68 16.94 -4.14
C LEU A 25 -24.52 16.11 -4.72
N MET A 26 -23.52 16.75 -5.32
CA MET A 26 -22.26 16.12 -5.72
C MET A 26 -21.30 16.09 -4.52
N MET A 27 -21.74 15.48 -3.41
CA MET A 27 -20.76 14.91 -2.47
C MET A 27 -20.10 13.78 -3.24
N PHE A 28 -18.90 14.04 -3.76
CA PHE A 28 -18.06 13.03 -4.37
C PHE A 28 -17.95 11.88 -3.37
N VAL A 29 -18.51 10.75 -3.74
CA VAL A 29 -18.31 9.50 -3.02
C VAL A 29 -16.89 9.08 -3.39
N ASP A 30 -15.90 9.69 -2.73
CA ASP A 30 -14.47 9.37 -2.90
C ASP A 30 -14.22 8.01 -2.25
N ALA A 31 -14.58 6.97 -3.00
CA ALA A 31 -14.38 5.60 -2.60
C ALA A 31 -13.13 5.07 -3.29
N CYS A 32 -12.29 4.41 -2.50
CA CYS A 32 -11.00 3.93 -2.93
C CYS A 32 -11.06 2.41 -3.11
N MET A 33 -10.28 1.90 -4.07
CA MET A 33 -10.32 0.49 -4.43
C MET A 33 -9.48 -0.34 -3.45
N LEU A 34 -10.09 -1.38 -2.91
CA LEU A 34 -9.43 -2.47 -2.20
C LEU A 34 -9.58 -3.73 -3.02
N ASP A 35 -8.47 -4.39 -3.35
CA ASP A 35 -8.48 -5.66 -4.09
C ASP A 35 -9.25 -5.58 -5.43
N GLY A 36 -9.23 -4.40 -6.07
CA GLY A 36 -9.93 -4.13 -7.33
C GLY A 36 -11.43 -3.83 -7.19
N ALA A 37 -11.95 -3.74 -5.96
CA ALA A 37 -13.35 -3.42 -5.68
C ALA A 37 -13.49 -2.09 -4.94
N ASP A 38 -14.49 -1.30 -5.32
CA ASP A 38 -14.80 0.00 -4.73
C ASP A 38 -15.50 -0.16 -3.36
N THR A 39 -14.69 -0.43 -2.34
CA THR A 39 -15.17 -0.84 -1.00
C THR A 39 -14.48 -0.12 0.15
N GLY A 40 -13.58 0.81 -0.17
CA GLY A 40 -12.80 1.56 0.81
C GLY A 40 -13.11 3.05 0.85
N GLU A 41 -12.58 3.70 1.88
CA GLU A 41 -12.57 5.14 2.08
C GLU A 41 -11.16 5.58 2.47
N CYS A 42 -10.71 6.74 1.97
CA CYS A 42 -9.39 7.26 2.27
C CYS A 42 -9.38 7.98 3.62
N THR A 43 -8.71 7.38 4.60
CA THR A 43 -8.64 7.86 5.98
C THR A 43 -7.26 8.40 6.30
N GLU A 44 -7.17 9.45 7.13
CA GLU A 44 -5.91 10.04 7.56
C GLU A 44 -5.26 9.24 8.71
N PRO A 45 -3.91 9.23 8.83
CA PRO A 45 -3.21 8.52 9.90
C PRO A 45 -3.71 8.80 11.31
N THR A 46 -4.13 10.04 11.59
CA THR A 46 -4.67 10.44 12.90
C THR A 46 -5.96 9.72 13.26
N ASP A 47 -6.74 9.31 12.26
CA ASP A 47 -8.10 8.81 12.44
C ASP A 47 -8.15 7.28 12.51
N PHE A 48 -7.13 6.59 12.00
CA PHE A 48 -7.07 5.13 12.00
C PHE A 48 -6.10 4.51 13.02
N ASP A 49 -5.54 5.33 13.89
CA ASP A 49 -4.55 4.94 14.89
C ASP A 49 -4.99 3.80 15.82
N LEU A 50 -6.29 3.71 16.11
CA LEU A 50 -6.90 2.69 16.96
C LEU A 50 -7.40 1.47 16.18
N VAL A 51 -7.54 1.56 14.86
CA VAL A 51 -8.14 0.50 14.03
C VAL A 51 -7.12 -0.28 13.22
N LEU A 52 -5.85 0.14 13.17
CA LEU A 52 -4.74 -0.61 12.54
C LEU A 52 -3.64 -1.02 13.54
N PRO A 53 -3.93 -1.78 14.60
CA PRO A 53 -2.92 -2.14 15.60
C PRO A 53 -1.67 -2.86 15.03
N PHE A 54 -1.81 -3.64 13.96
CA PHE A 54 -0.70 -4.36 13.34
C PHE A 54 0.01 -3.54 12.26
N CYS A 55 -0.71 -2.95 11.30
CA CYS A 55 -0.09 -2.23 10.19
C CYS A 55 0.23 -0.75 10.44
N LYS A 56 -0.23 -0.13 11.54
CA LYS A 56 0.02 1.29 11.82
C LYS A 56 1.48 1.71 11.69
N ALA A 57 2.41 0.91 12.21
CA ALA A 57 3.83 1.25 12.19
C ALA A 57 4.43 1.40 10.78
N VAL A 58 3.76 0.84 9.76
CA VAL A 58 4.26 0.80 8.38
C VAL A 58 3.39 1.62 7.42
N VAL A 59 2.22 2.11 7.87
CA VAL A 59 1.27 2.90 7.07
C VAL A 59 1.23 4.35 7.60
N PRO A 60 2.24 5.18 7.33
CA PRO A 60 2.33 6.56 7.83
C PRO A 60 1.61 7.59 6.94
N TYR A 61 0.70 7.16 6.08
CA TYR A 61 0.11 7.97 5.03
C TYR A 61 -1.41 7.83 4.99
N ARG A 62 -2.09 8.76 4.31
CA ARG A 62 -3.52 8.65 4.00
C ARG A 62 -3.80 7.35 3.24
N ALA A 63 -4.50 6.43 3.87
CA ALA A 63 -4.63 5.05 3.40
C ALA A 63 -6.08 4.70 3.08
N CYS A 64 -6.25 3.81 2.12
CA CYS A 64 -7.54 3.26 1.76
C CYS A 64 -7.94 2.16 2.75
N LEU A 65 -9.01 2.38 3.52
CA LEU A 65 -9.49 1.46 4.54
C LEU A 65 -10.91 0.94 4.22
N PRO A 66 -11.26 -0.29 4.62
CA PRO A 66 -12.62 -0.81 4.43
C PRO A 66 -13.68 0.11 5.05
N ARG A 67 -14.65 0.54 4.24
CA ARG A 67 -15.78 1.32 4.72
C ARG A 67 -16.75 0.41 5.48
N TYR A 68 -17.10 0.77 6.71
CA TYR A 68 -18.09 0.00 7.47
C TYR A 68 -19.42 -0.12 6.71
N GLN A 69 -20.00 -1.31 6.71
CA GLN A 69 -21.30 -1.58 6.10
C GLN A 69 -22.16 -2.46 6.99
N SER A 70 -23.45 -2.13 7.08
CA SER A 70 -24.41 -2.84 7.93
C SER A 70 -24.68 -4.28 7.48
N LEU A 71 -24.57 -4.56 6.18
CA LEU A 71 -24.78 -5.89 5.60
C LEU A 71 -23.64 -6.87 5.95
N TRP A 72 -22.42 -6.36 6.12
CA TRP A 72 -21.25 -7.16 6.46
C TRP A 72 -20.46 -6.49 7.59
N TYR A 73 -20.86 -6.76 8.83
CA TYR A 73 -20.26 -6.18 10.04
C TYR A 73 -18.75 -6.44 10.18
N ASN A 74 -18.23 -7.50 9.55
CA ASN A 74 -16.81 -7.83 9.53
C ASN A 74 -16.01 -7.02 8.49
N HIS A 75 -16.65 -6.26 7.61
CA HIS A 75 -15.98 -5.39 6.64
C HIS A 75 -15.59 -4.07 7.30
N SER A 76 -14.54 -4.12 8.14
CA SER A 76 -13.99 -2.97 8.86
C SER A 76 -12.47 -2.97 8.77
N ALA A 77 -11.86 -1.79 8.97
CA ALA A 77 -10.40 -1.65 9.02
C ALA A 77 -9.77 -2.57 10.08
N LEU A 78 -10.35 -2.63 11.28
CA LEU A 78 -9.86 -3.48 12.37
C LEU A 78 -9.93 -4.97 12.04
N SER A 79 -11.03 -5.42 11.44
CA SER A 79 -11.17 -6.81 11.02
C SER A 79 -10.17 -7.17 9.92
N LYS A 80 -9.95 -6.28 8.95
CA LYS A 80 -8.95 -6.47 7.89
C LYS A 80 -7.53 -6.51 8.48
N ASP A 81 -7.18 -5.58 9.37
CA ASP A 81 -5.86 -5.54 10.01
C ASP A 81 -5.58 -6.80 10.83
N ARG A 82 -6.58 -7.29 11.59
CA ARG A 82 -6.49 -8.58 12.28
C ARG A 82 -6.29 -9.75 11.34
N PHE A 83 -7.02 -9.79 10.22
CA PHE A 83 -6.83 -10.81 9.20
C PHE A 83 -5.40 -10.77 8.64
N VAL A 84 -4.90 -9.57 8.33
CA VAL A 84 -3.52 -9.34 7.84
C VAL A 84 -2.50 -9.85 8.87
N GLN A 85 -2.67 -9.50 10.14
CA GLN A 85 -1.82 -9.97 11.24
C GLN A 85 -1.83 -11.50 11.35
N GLN A 86 -3.01 -12.12 11.34
CA GLN A 86 -3.18 -13.57 11.47
C GLN A 86 -2.54 -14.30 10.30
N MET A 87 -2.75 -13.82 9.07
CA MET A 87 -2.16 -14.42 7.88
C MET A 87 -0.64 -14.25 7.86
N PHE A 88 -0.12 -13.06 8.19
CA PHE A 88 1.32 -12.82 8.34
C PHE A 88 1.93 -13.80 9.35
N THR A 89 1.33 -13.86 10.55
CA THR A 89 1.82 -14.72 11.64
C THR A 89 1.81 -16.18 11.23
N LYS A 90 0.74 -16.64 10.58
CA LYS A 90 0.62 -18.01 10.07
C LYS A 90 1.74 -18.32 9.07
N LEU A 91 1.95 -17.46 8.07
CA LEU A 91 2.93 -17.69 7.01
C LEU A 91 4.37 -17.68 7.53
N VAL A 92 4.71 -16.70 8.38
CA VAL A 92 6.04 -16.60 9.02
C VAL A 92 6.29 -17.80 9.92
N THR A 93 5.31 -18.16 10.77
CA THR A 93 5.45 -19.30 11.69
C THR A 93 5.59 -20.61 10.93
N GLN A 94 4.77 -20.83 9.91
CA GLN A 94 4.85 -22.01 9.07
C GLN A 94 6.22 -22.11 8.39
N ARG A 95 6.75 -20.99 7.88
CA ARG A 95 8.07 -20.99 7.25
C ARG A 95 9.18 -21.31 8.25
N LYS A 96 9.15 -20.72 9.45
CA LYS A 96 10.11 -21.05 10.52
C LYS A 96 10.05 -22.53 10.89
N ILE A 97 8.85 -23.11 11.01
CA ILE A 97 8.69 -24.55 11.30
C ILE A 97 9.42 -25.40 10.26
N TYR A 98 9.31 -25.08 8.97
CA TYR A 98 10.03 -25.81 7.92
C TYR A 98 11.53 -25.60 8.00
N GLU A 99 11.99 -24.36 8.17
CA GLU A 99 13.41 -24.02 8.24
C GLU A 99 14.12 -24.61 9.47
N THR A 100 13.40 -24.80 10.59
CA THR A 100 13.96 -25.40 11.82
C THR A 100 13.67 -26.90 11.94
N ASN A 101 13.09 -27.54 10.92
CA ASN A 101 12.76 -28.96 10.99
C ASN A 101 14.01 -29.82 10.76
N THR A 102 14.46 -30.50 11.82
CA THR A 102 15.65 -31.36 11.76
C THR A 102 15.45 -32.54 10.81
N THR A 103 14.27 -33.15 10.76
CA THR A 103 14.00 -34.28 9.84
C THR A 103 14.15 -33.84 8.39
N MET A 104 13.61 -32.69 8.02
CA MET A 104 13.73 -32.19 6.64
C MET A 104 15.18 -31.82 6.30
N SER A 105 15.91 -31.28 7.27
CA SER A 105 17.34 -31.00 7.15
C SER A 105 18.19 -32.28 7.01
N ASP A 106 17.89 -33.31 7.78
CA ASP A 106 18.62 -34.59 7.78
C ASP A 106 18.36 -35.38 6.50
N ASP A 107 17.13 -35.31 5.97
CA ASP A 107 16.70 -36.02 4.77
C ASP A 107 17.02 -35.25 3.45
N ASP A 108 17.59 -34.03 3.53
CA ASP A 108 17.80 -33.12 2.38
C ASP A 108 16.52 -32.90 1.57
N THR A 109 15.40 -32.67 2.26
CA THR A 109 14.08 -32.52 1.65
C THR A 109 13.51 -31.10 1.78
N ASP A 110 12.87 -30.62 0.71
CA ASP A 110 12.21 -29.31 0.70
C ASP A 110 10.77 -29.37 1.25
N GLU A 111 10.15 -28.21 1.44
CA GLU A 111 8.75 -28.08 1.91
C GLU A 111 7.70 -28.80 1.05
N TRP A 112 8.07 -29.32 -0.12
CA TRP A 112 7.21 -30.05 -1.06
C TRP A 112 7.63 -31.53 -1.22
N GLY A 113 8.64 -32.00 -0.47
CA GLY A 113 9.18 -33.36 -0.57
C GLY A 113 10.17 -33.58 -1.73
N GLY A 114 10.69 -32.51 -2.33
CA GLY A 114 11.78 -32.54 -3.31
C GLY A 114 13.14 -32.75 -2.67
N SER A 115 14.13 -33.18 -3.45
CA SER A 115 15.49 -33.53 -2.97
C SER A 115 16.42 -32.31 -2.91
N ARG A 116 16.08 -31.32 -2.09
CA ARG A 116 16.89 -30.12 -1.83
C ARG A 116 16.64 -29.61 -0.42
N ALA A 117 17.71 -29.22 0.29
CA ALA A 117 17.58 -28.54 1.57
C ALA A 117 16.77 -27.24 1.47
N ILE A 118 15.96 -26.99 2.50
CA ILE A 118 15.23 -25.74 2.67
C ILE A 118 16.22 -24.60 2.85
N THR A 119 16.13 -23.57 2.01
CA THR A 119 16.89 -22.33 2.21
C THR A 119 16.31 -21.54 3.39
N PRO A 120 17.06 -21.30 4.48
CA PRO A 120 16.60 -20.44 5.56
C PRO A 120 16.46 -19.00 5.07
N ARG A 121 15.29 -18.40 5.25
CA ARG A 121 14.98 -17.02 4.83
C ARG A 121 14.46 -16.17 5.96
N VAL A 122 13.76 -16.78 6.90
CA VAL A 122 13.02 -16.10 7.96
C VAL A 122 13.69 -16.33 9.32
N THR A 123 14.16 -17.54 9.56
CA THR A 123 14.93 -17.90 10.75
C THR A 123 16.20 -17.05 10.82
N ASP A 124 16.38 -16.35 11.94
CA ASP A 124 17.50 -15.43 12.18
C ASP A 124 17.66 -14.27 11.17
N ASN A 125 16.60 -13.96 10.41
CA ASN A 125 16.58 -12.88 9.43
C ASN A 125 15.39 -11.92 9.68
N PRO A 126 15.55 -10.96 10.63
CA PRO A 126 14.50 -10.00 10.94
C PRO A 126 14.19 -9.07 9.76
N ASP A 127 15.15 -8.86 8.84
CA ASP A 127 14.95 -7.99 7.67
C ASP A 127 13.95 -8.60 6.70
N CYS A 128 14.00 -9.91 6.46
CA CYS A 128 12.99 -10.61 5.66
C CYS A 128 11.60 -10.53 6.29
N GLU A 129 11.48 -10.76 7.61
CA GLU A 129 10.21 -10.65 8.32
C GLU A 129 9.62 -9.24 8.22
N ASN A 130 10.45 -8.22 8.44
CA ASN A 130 10.04 -6.82 8.34
C ASN A 130 9.67 -6.44 6.90
N ALA A 131 10.45 -6.87 5.90
CA ALA A 131 10.14 -6.61 4.50
C ALA A 131 8.83 -7.29 4.07
N PHE A 132 8.58 -8.51 4.55
CA PHE A 132 7.32 -9.21 4.29
C PHE A 132 6.13 -8.53 4.98
N ARG A 133 6.28 -8.09 6.23
CA ARG A 133 5.25 -7.33 6.94
C ARG A 133 4.90 -6.05 6.19
N ASN A 134 5.91 -5.29 5.79
CA ASN A 134 5.74 -4.04 5.05
C ASN A 134 5.01 -4.29 3.72
N TYR A 135 5.50 -5.24 2.92
CA TYR A 135 4.87 -5.66 1.67
C TYR A 135 3.39 -6.02 1.88
N PHE A 136 3.10 -6.85 2.89
CA PHE A 136 1.76 -7.38 3.12
C PHE A 136 0.79 -6.31 3.64
N CYS A 137 1.25 -5.39 4.48
CA CYS A 137 0.46 -4.24 4.93
C CYS A 137 0.17 -3.26 3.79
N TRP A 138 1.17 -2.87 3.00
CA TRP A 138 1.02 -1.93 1.89
C TRP A 138 0.12 -2.49 0.77
N LEU A 139 0.15 -3.81 0.55
CA LEU A 139 -0.77 -4.48 -0.35
C LEU A 139 -2.23 -4.36 0.11
N ASN A 140 -2.48 -4.47 1.42
CA ASN A 140 -3.84 -4.49 1.98
C ASN A 140 -4.40 -3.10 2.28
N PHE A 141 -3.52 -2.13 2.52
CA PHE A 141 -3.82 -0.73 2.87
C PHE A 141 -3.06 0.22 1.94
N PRO A 142 -3.47 0.31 0.67
CA PRO A 142 -2.80 1.15 -0.32
C PRO A 142 -2.95 2.63 0.02
N ARG A 143 -1.94 3.42 -0.36
CA ARG A 143 -1.94 4.87 -0.21
C ARG A 143 -3.01 5.49 -1.11
N CYS A 144 -3.66 6.55 -0.64
CA CYS A 144 -4.54 7.36 -1.45
C CYS A 144 -3.81 8.54 -2.07
N ASP A 145 -4.19 8.92 -3.29
CA ASP A 145 -3.83 10.21 -3.87
C ASP A 145 -4.75 11.34 -3.36
N SER A 146 -4.50 12.56 -3.84
CA SER A 146 -5.31 13.74 -3.51
C SER A 146 -6.76 13.63 -4.02
N GLU A 147 -7.01 12.80 -5.03
CA GLU A 147 -8.33 12.55 -5.61
C GLU A 147 -9.06 11.40 -4.89
N GLY A 148 -8.53 10.88 -3.78
CA GLY A 148 -9.16 9.79 -3.03
C GLY A 148 -9.07 8.42 -3.71
N ARG A 149 -8.20 8.25 -4.72
CA ARG A 149 -7.98 6.96 -5.38
C ARG A 149 -6.85 6.21 -4.70
N SER A 150 -7.02 4.91 -4.54
CA SER A 150 -5.93 4.05 -4.07
C SER A 150 -4.87 3.86 -5.16
N LEU A 151 -3.62 3.82 -4.73
CA LEU A 151 -2.45 3.70 -5.59
C LEU A 151 -1.92 2.27 -5.64
N LEU A 152 -1.43 1.88 -6.82
CA LEU A 152 -0.71 0.62 -7.04
C LEU A 152 0.52 0.51 -6.14
N LEU A 153 0.99 -0.72 -5.89
CA LEU A 153 2.20 -0.96 -5.11
C LEU A 153 3.45 -0.51 -5.89
N CYS A 154 4.43 0.07 -5.19
CA CYS A 154 5.69 0.45 -5.81
C CYS A 154 6.53 -0.79 -6.12
N ARG A 155 7.25 -0.79 -7.25
CA ARG A 155 8.15 -1.88 -7.65
C ARG A 155 9.22 -2.16 -6.61
N SER A 156 9.78 -1.11 -6.02
CA SER A 156 10.80 -1.18 -4.98
C SER A 156 10.36 -1.99 -3.77
N VAL A 157 9.06 -2.06 -3.47
CA VAL A 157 8.52 -2.88 -2.37
C VAL A 157 8.71 -4.36 -2.67
N CYS A 158 8.33 -4.78 -3.87
CA CYS A 158 8.49 -6.17 -4.31
C CYS A 158 9.97 -6.53 -4.35
N GLU A 159 10.83 -5.67 -4.90
CA GLU A 159 12.27 -5.91 -4.98
C GLU A 159 12.92 -5.96 -3.60
N ASN A 160 12.52 -5.09 -2.67
CA ASN A 160 13.00 -5.11 -1.29
C ASN A 160 12.60 -6.41 -0.58
N PHE A 161 11.35 -6.86 -0.71
CA PHE A 161 10.92 -8.14 -0.16
C PHE A 161 11.73 -9.32 -0.74
N MET A 162 11.91 -9.35 -2.07
CA MET A 162 12.68 -10.40 -2.72
C MET A 162 14.15 -10.41 -2.27
N THR A 163 14.74 -9.23 -2.11
CA THR A 163 16.15 -9.06 -1.71
C THR A 163 16.36 -9.40 -0.23
N ALA A 164 15.55 -8.85 0.67
CA ALA A 164 15.67 -9.08 2.11
C ALA A 164 15.49 -10.56 2.48
N CYS A 165 14.62 -11.26 1.76
CA CYS A 165 14.39 -12.69 1.91
C CYS A 165 15.30 -13.57 1.03
N GLN A 166 16.30 -12.98 0.37
CA GLN A 166 17.32 -13.70 -0.40
C GLN A 166 16.74 -14.65 -1.45
N TYR A 167 15.63 -14.26 -2.09
CA TYR A 167 15.11 -15.00 -3.23
C TYR A 167 16.07 -14.86 -4.41
N SER A 168 16.32 -15.97 -5.10
CA SER A 168 17.09 -15.93 -6.34
C SER A 168 16.38 -15.07 -7.39
N SER A 169 17.17 -14.32 -8.18
CA SER A 169 16.66 -13.32 -9.12
C SER A 169 15.70 -13.86 -10.19
N ASP A 170 15.79 -15.16 -10.51
CA ASP A 170 14.88 -15.86 -11.41
C ASP A 170 13.47 -16.07 -10.83
N LEU A 171 13.32 -15.99 -9.50
CA LEU A 171 12.05 -16.03 -8.79
C LEU A 171 11.42 -14.65 -8.60
N TRP A 172 12.15 -13.57 -8.91
CA TRP A 172 11.62 -12.22 -8.75
C TRP A 172 10.48 -12.00 -9.74
N ARG A 173 9.33 -11.58 -9.22
CA ARG A 173 8.12 -11.31 -10.00
C ARG A 173 7.68 -9.85 -9.83
N CYS A 174 8.67 -8.96 -9.87
CA CYS A 174 8.52 -7.51 -9.70
C CYS A 174 8.60 -6.76 -11.04
N GLY A 175 8.65 -7.45 -12.17
CA GLY A 175 8.87 -6.90 -13.50
C GLY A 175 7.59 -6.42 -14.20
N ASP A 176 7.57 -6.51 -15.53
CA ASP A 176 6.51 -5.99 -16.37
C ASP A 176 5.34 -7.00 -16.46
N PRO A 177 4.07 -6.58 -16.25
CA PRO A 177 2.91 -7.45 -16.42
C PRO A 177 2.84 -8.18 -17.77
N LYS A 178 3.40 -7.59 -18.85
CA LYS A 178 3.45 -8.25 -20.16
C LYS A 178 4.26 -9.55 -20.16
N TYR A 179 5.14 -9.73 -19.17
CA TYR A 179 5.94 -10.93 -18.95
C TYR A 179 5.51 -11.67 -17.68
N VAL A 180 4.26 -11.51 -17.24
CA VAL A 180 3.76 -12.06 -15.96
C VAL A 180 4.67 -11.64 -14.80
N ASN A 181 5.12 -10.39 -14.86
CA ASN A 181 6.04 -9.76 -13.92
C ASN A 181 7.46 -10.34 -13.89
N ALA A 182 7.87 -11.14 -14.86
CA ALA A 182 9.29 -11.42 -15.06
C ALA A 182 10.02 -10.19 -15.66
N ARG A 183 11.35 -10.20 -15.63
CA ARG A 183 12.19 -9.16 -16.26
C ARG A 183 12.25 -9.30 -17.79
N SER A 184 12.02 -10.52 -18.29
CA SER A 184 11.97 -10.86 -19.70
C SER A 184 10.88 -11.89 -19.94
N ALA A 185 10.47 -12.10 -21.19
CA ALA A 185 9.58 -13.19 -21.53
C ALA A 185 10.17 -14.52 -21.03
N GLU A 186 9.42 -15.24 -20.19
CA GLU A 186 9.75 -16.63 -19.86
C GLU A 186 9.63 -17.47 -21.15
N ILE A 187 10.34 -18.59 -21.25
CA ILE A 187 10.17 -19.58 -22.34
C ILE A 187 9.37 -20.74 -21.75
N SER A 188 8.20 -21.04 -22.29
CA SER A 188 7.35 -22.12 -21.78
C SER A 188 7.96 -23.42 -22.25
N THR A 189 8.05 -24.34 -21.31
CA THR A 189 8.44 -25.72 -21.57
C THR A 189 7.21 -26.62 -21.64
N THR A 190 6.01 -26.06 -21.43
CA THR A 190 4.76 -26.81 -21.30
C THR A 190 3.96 -26.72 -22.60
N TRP A 191 3.86 -27.87 -23.27
CA TRP A 191 3.16 -28.03 -24.55
C TRP A 191 1.79 -28.65 -24.30
N VAL A 192 0.72 -27.86 -24.47
CA VAL A 192 -0.68 -28.31 -24.35
C VAL A 192 -1.40 -27.89 -25.62
N ASP A 193 -2.14 -28.82 -26.26
CA ASP A 193 -2.92 -28.55 -27.48
C ASP A 193 -2.14 -27.84 -28.59
N GLN A 194 -0.91 -28.28 -28.86
CA GLN A 194 -0.02 -27.69 -29.87
C GLN A 194 0.33 -26.22 -29.63
N LYS A 195 0.19 -25.74 -28.39
CA LYS A 195 0.56 -24.39 -27.97
C LYS A 195 1.43 -24.42 -26.73
N LEU A 196 2.37 -23.49 -26.68
CA LEU A 196 3.08 -23.16 -25.46
C LEU A 196 2.11 -22.45 -24.53
N VAL A 197 1.83 -23.06 -23.38
CA VAL A 197 0.93 -22.47 -22.39
C VAL A 197 1.75 -22.04 -21.18
N TYR A 198 1.45 -20.83 -20.68
CA TYR A 198 1.96 -20.33 -19.40
C TYR A 198 0.78 -20.18 -18.47
N TYR A 199 0.77 -20.97 -17.39
CA TYR A 199 -0.19 -20.81 -16.31
C TYR A 199 0.51 -20.13 -15.13
N ARG A 200 0.42 -18.79 -15.06
CA ARG A 200 0.79 -18.04 -13.86
C ARG A 200 -0.25 -16.96 -13.61
N ALA A 201 -0.75 -16.90 -12.39
CA ALA A 201 -1.55 -15.78 -11.93
C ALA A 201 -0.65 -14.54 -11.78
N PRO A 202 -1.21 -13.31 -11.91
CA PRO A 202 -0.48 -12.10 -11.55
C PRO A 202 0.07 -12.19 -10.12
N TYR A 203 1.31 -11.73 -9.93
CA TYR A 203 1.90 -11.67 -8.60
C TYR A 203 1.09 -10.70 -7.72
N PRO A 204 0.89 -10.96 -6.40
CA PRO A 204 0.11 -10.05 -5.58
C PRO A 204 0.69 -8.62 -5.61
N GLY A 205 -0.17 -7.62 -5.72
CA GLY A 205 0.23 -6.22 -5.90
C GLY A 205 0.62 -5.83 -7.34
N SER A 206 0.63 -6.77 -8.28
CA SER A 206 0.74 -6.46 -9.72
C SER A 206 -0.51 -5.73 -10.22
N PRO A 207 -0.39 -4.72 -11.09
CA PRO A 207 0.86 -4.19 -11.66
C PRO A 207 1.63 -3.29 -10.68
N PHE A 208 2.96 -3.38 -10.73
CA PHE A 208 3.85 -2.50 -9.99
C PHE A 208 4.15 -1.22 -10.75
N LYS A 209 4.28 -0.12 -10.00
CA LYS A 209 4.66 1.19 -10.54
C LYS A 209 5.97 1.67 -9.93
N ASP A 210 6.77 2.38 -10.71
CA ASP A 210 8.05 2.90 -10.23
C ASP A 210 7.83 4.20 -9.43
N ASN A 211 8.70 4.42 -8.42
CA ASN A 211 8.74 5.69 -7.73
C ASN A 211 9.16 6.81 -8.70
N ALA A 212 8.67 8.01 -8.46
CA ALA A 212 8.96 9.17 -9.27
C ALA A 212 9.32 10.37 -8.38
N VAL A 213 10.14 11.26 -8.92
CA VAL A 213 10.49 12.55 -8.35
C VAL A 213 10.13 13.64 -9.35
N ASP A 214 9.78 14.82 -8.83
CA ASP A 214 9.54 16.00 -9.62
C ASP A 214 10.87 16.49 -10.23
N PRO A 215 10.96 16.68 -11.55
CA PRO A 215 12.22 17.01 -12.21
C PRO A 215 12.74 18.41 -11.89
N ASP A 216 11.87 19.33 -11.49
CA ASP A 216 12.21 20.74 -11.25
C ASP A 216 12.56 20.97 -9.77
N THR A 217 11.91 20.24 -8.87
CA THR A 217 12.03 20.44 -7.42
C THR A 217 12.75 19.31 -6.69
N ASP A 218 13.04 18.19 -7.38
CA ASP A 218 13.62 16.95 -6.84
C ASP A 218 12.80 16.35 -5.68
N LYS A 219 11.53 16.75 -5.56
CA LYS A 219 10.65 16.27 -4.50
C LYS A 219 10.00 14.94 -4.88
N PRO A 220 9.86 13.99 -3.93
CA PRO A 220 9.10 12.77 -4.15
C PRO A 220 7.67 13.02 -4.63
N LEU A 221 7.26 12.30 -5.68
CA LEU A 221 5.88 12.31 -6.16
C LEU A 221 5.08 11.14 -5.58
N VAL A 222 3.80 11.40 -5.33
CA VAL A 222 2.84 10.41 -4.83
C VAL A 222 2.28 9.59 -5.97
N VAL A 223 3.01 8.56 -6.40
CA VAL A 223 2.65 7.78 -7.60
C VAL A 223 2.30 6.33 -7.34
N CYS A 224 2.74 5.75 -6.22
CA CYS A 224 2.56 4.36 -5.84
C CYS A 224 2.62 4.20 -4.31
N THR A 225 2.44 2.97 -3.81
CA THR A 225 2.41 2.62 -2.38
C THR A 225 3.66 1.80 -1.98
N PRO A 226 4.44 2.23 -0.98
CA PRO A 226 4.53 3.58 -0.45
C PRO A 226 5.37 4.45 -1.40
N SER A 227 4.91 5.66 -1.64
CA SER A 227 5.74 6.69 -2.28
C SER A 227 6.91 7.02 -1.35
N LEU A 228 8.00 7.55 -1.92
CA LEU A 228 9.12 8.11 -1.16
C LEU A 228 8.70 9.35 -0.33
N GLU A 229 7.53 9.94 -0.61
CA GLU A 229 6.96 10.98 0.22
C GLU A 229 6.57 10.41 1.60
N ASN A 230 7.01 11.09 2.67
CA ASN A 230 6.90 10.65 4.06
C ASN A 230 7.77 9.43 4.43
N ALA A 231 8.72 9.02 3.57
CA ALA A 231 9.78 8.09 3.93
C ALA A 231 10.80 8.80 4.84
N SER A 232 10.47 8.92 6.11
CA SER A 232 11.27 9.56 7.16
C SER A 232 11.70 11.00 6.89
N GLU A 233 10.97 11.96 7.48
CA GLU A 233 11.68 13.08 8.10
C GLU A 233 12.47 12.46 9.26
N GLY A 234 13.74 12.12 9.02
CA GLY A 234 14.65 11.78 10.10
C GLY A 234 14.56 12.89 11.14
N LEU A 235 14.42 12.52 12.43
CA LEU A 235 14.33 13.41 13.59
C LEU A 235 15.10 14.73 13.33
N HIS A 236 14.41 15.74 12.80
CA HIS A 236 14.88 17.09 12.94
C HIS A 236 14.59 17.38 14.40
N VAL A 237 15.60 17.13 15.23
CA VAL A 237 15.69 17.75 16.54
C VAL A 237 15.55 19.23 16.25
N HIS A 238 14.33 19.75 16.42
CA HIS A 238 14.11 21.17 16.59
C HIS A 238 14.87 21.50 17.87
N SER A 239 16.15 21.84 17.71
CA SER A 239 16.91 22.55 18.71
C SER A 239 16.16 23.86 18.90
N SER A 240 15.23 23.83 19.85
CA SER A 240 14.40 24.95 20.23
C SER A 240 15.33 26.13 20.47
N GLN A 241 15.22 27.17 19.64
CA GLN A 241 16.01 28.39 19.76
C GLN A 241 15.87 29.03 21.15
N LEU A 242 14.81 28.68 21.90
CA LEU A 242 14.63 29.04 23.31
C LEU A 242 15.67 28.43 24.24
N VAL A 243 16.18 27.22 23.98
CA VAL A 243 17.20 26.58 24.84
C VAL A 243 18.54 27.28 24.66
N MET A 244 18.90 27.67 23.44
CA MET A 244 20.12 28.47 23.18
C MET A 244 19.99 29.89 23.73
N ALA A 245 18.81 30.51 23.66
CA ALA A 245 18.57 31.83 24.24
C ALA A 245 18.64 31.84 25.78
N LEU A 246 18.13 30.78 26.43
CA LEU A 246 18.22 30.64 27.88
C LEU A 246 19.66 30.38 28.36
N PHE A 247 20.44 29.58 27.63
CA PHE A 247 21.87 29.40 27.95
C PHE A 247 22.68 30.69 27.73
N ALA A 248 22.40 31.45 26.67
CA ALA A 248 23.06 32.74 26.44
C ALA A 248 22.73 33.77 27.54
N ALA A 249 21.48 33.81 28.03
CA ALA A 249 21.08 34.70 29.11
C ALA A 249 21.73 34.32 30.46
N VAL A 250 21.88 33.03 30.75
CA VAL A 250 22.53 32.56 31.99
C VAL A 250 24.03 32.84 31.97
N VAL A 251 24.70 32.67 30.82
CA VAL A 251 26.13 32.97 30.66
C VAL A 251 26.40 34.48 30.68
N TRP A 252 25.44 35.33 30.31
CA TRP A 252 25.57 36.79 30.44
C TRP A 252 25.39 37.27 31.90
N CYS A 253 24.70 36.50 32.75
CA CYS A 253 24.41 36.86 34.13
C CYS A 253 25.44 36.35 35.15
N ILE A 254 26.51 35.67 34.71
CA ILE A 254 27.66 35.24 35.52
C ILE A 254 28.87 36.08 35.09
#